data_AF-A0A2S6UFC8-F1
#
_entry.id   AF-A0A2S6UFC8-F1
#
_cell.length_a   1.000
_cell.length_b   1.000
_cell.length_c   1.000
_cell.angle_alpha   90.00
_cell.angle_beta   90.00
_cell.angle_gamma   90.00
#
_symmetry.space_group_name_H-M   'P 1'
#
loop_
_entity.id
_entity.type
_entity.pdbx_description
1 polymer ?
#
loop_
_entity_poly.entity_id
_entity_poly.type
_entity_poly.pdbx_seq_one_letter_code
_entity_poly.pdbx_strand_id
1 'polypeptide(L)'
;MDTPAWHRQMQEITAQAGGLSTVSDRFYFLRHGETELNHRRIIQTQRGVTLNDTGRGQARQAAAVLAAVEFSEIHASDLERAWETAEIVNAACRKPIHQVPALHERDWGDWCGQSNIDLNWAGSPDNGETLAQFTLRTLHGLNDVLRHGEILIVAHGGSYAVLLAAIGLSIDGGPVVKNATPMRLTKDGTGPAGWAPSMV
;
A
#
# COMPACT_ATOMS: atom_id res chain seq x y z
N MET A 1 15.46 14.47 -7.39
CA MET A 1 14.35 13.94 -8.22
C MET A 1 13.11 14.67 -7.78
N ASP A 2 12.37 15.23 -8.73
CA ASP A 2 11.22 16.07 -8.39
C ASP A 2 10.02 15.21 -8.09
N THR A 3 9.45 15.38 -6.90
CA THR A 3 8.20 14.75 -6.50
C THR A 3 7.13 15.00 -7.57
N PRO A 4 6.41 13.98 -8.06
CA PRO A 4 5.33 14.20 -9.00
C PRO A 4 4.24 15.12 -8.45
N ALA A 5 3.62 15.93 -9.30
CA ALA A 5 2.59 16.89 -8.89
C ALA A 5 1.40 16.20 -8.18
N TRP A 6 0.99 15.03 -8.66
CA TRP A 6 -0.09 14.25 -8.04
C TRP A 6 0.25 13.81 -6.61
N HIS A 7 1.53 13.53 -6.31
CA HIS A 7 1.94 13.11 -4.97
C HIS A 7 2.03 14.29 -4.01
N ARG A 8 2.45 15.47 -4.49
CA ARG A 8 2.30 16.72 -3.73
C ARG A 8 0.84 17.01 -3.39
N GLN A 9 -0.07 16.79 -4.34
CA GLN A 9 -1.51 16.94 -4.08
C GLN A 9 -1.99 15.94 -3.01
N MET A 10 -1.51 14.70 -3.01
CA MET A 10 -1.78 13.76 -1.90
C MET A 10 -1.23 14.28 -0.57
N GLN A 11 -0.04 14.86 -0.53
CA GLN A 11 0.54 15.45 0.69
C GLN A 11 -0.34 16.58 1.22
N GLU A 12 -0.84 17.47 0.35
CA GLU A 12 -1.77 18.54 0.73
C GLU A 12 -3.09 17.99 1.29
N ILE A 13 -3.70 17.01 0.60
CA ILE A 13 -4.96 16.39 1.04
C ILE A 13 -4.80 15.69 2.39
N THR A 14 -3.73 14.89 2.55
CA THR A 14 -3.47 14.17 3.79
C THR A 14 -3.18 15.12 4.95
N ALA A 15 -2.42 16.21 4.73
CA ALA A 15 -2.16 17.23 5.74
C ALA A 15 -3.45 17.95 6.17
N GLN A 16 -4.32 18.32 5.22
CA GLN A 16 -5.63 18.94 5.51
C GLN A 16 -6.57 18.00 6.28
N ALA A 17 -6.43 16.68 6.09
CA ALA A 17 -7.18 15.65 6.80
C ALA A 17 -6.57 15.25 8.16
N GLY A 18 -5.51 15.91 8.62
CA GLY A 18 -4.88 15.66 9.93
C GLY A 18 -3.72 14.68 9.93
N GLY A 19 -3.29 14.18 8.76
CA GLY A 19 -2.13 13.31 8.60
C GLY A 19 -2.32 11.89 9.14
N LEU A 20 -1.19 11.17 9.25
CA LEU A 20 -1.17 9.81 9.79
C LEU A 20 -1.30 9.83 11.33
N SER A 21 -2.20 8.99 11.86
CA SER A 21 -2.40 8.76 13.29
C SER A 21 -2.11 7.29 13.62
N THR A 22 -1.29 7.07 14.65
CA THR A 22 -0.87 5.74 15.11
C THR A 22 -0.59 5.76 16.61
N VAL A 23 -0.77 4.62 17.26
CA VAL A 23 -0.41 4.41 18.68
C VAL A 23 0.96 3.72 18.86
N SER A 24 1.62 3.38 17.75
CA SER A 24 2.94 2.73 17.73
C SER A 24 3.95 3.55 16.90
N ASP A 25 5.20 3.54 17.36
CA ASP A 25 6.35 4.12 16.64
C ASP A 25 6.93 3.15 15.59
N ARG A 26 6.35 1.96 15.44
CA ARG A 26 6.74 0.99 14.40
C ARG A 26 5.56 0.20 13.87
N PHE A 27 5.53 -0.02 12.56
CA PHE A 27 4.64 -0.96 11.89
C PHE A 27 5.24 -1.41 10.55
N TYR A 28 4.59 -2.37 9.90
CA TYR A 28 5.06 -2.97 8.65
C TYR A 28 4.04 -2.76 7.53
N PHE A 29 4.55 -2.64 6.30
CA PHE A 29 3.74 -2.57 5.10
C PHE A 29 4.26 -3.54 4.04
N LEU A 30 3.35 -4.20 3.35
CA LEU A 30 3.65 -5.10 2.25
C LEU A 30 2.71 -4.81 1.08
N ARG A 31 3.28 -4.43 -0.07
CA ARG A 31 2.52 -4.45 -1.33
C ARG A 31 2.30 -5.90 -1.75
N HIS A 32 1.13 -6.22 -2.30
CA HIS A 32 0.85 -7.53 -2.88
C HIS A 32 1.93 -8.02 -3.88
N GLY A 33 2.03 -9.35 -4.04
CA GLY A 33 2.91 -9.98 -5.04
C GLY A 33 2.54 -9.64 -6.49
N GLU A 34 3.38 -10.00 -7.45
CA GLU A 34 3.12 -9.77 -8.87
C GLU A 34 1.82 -10.46 -9.37
N THR A 35 1.17 -9.82 -10.33
CA THR A 35 0.01 -10.32 -11.10
C THR A 35 0.33 -10.23 -12.59
N GLU A 36 -0.42 -10.94 -13.44
CA GLU A 36 -0.25 -10.85 -14.89
C GLU A 36 -0.41 -9.42 -15.43
N LEU A 37 -1.33 -8.64 -14.86
CA LEU A 37 -1.53 -7.25 -15.26
C LEU A 37 -0.38 -6.35 -14.79
N ASN A 38 0.20 -6.59 -13.61
CA ASN A 38 1.42 -5.90 -13.18
C ASN A 38 2.60 -6.18 -14.11
N HIS A 39 2.82 -7.46 -14.45
CA HIS A 39 3.86 -7.87 -15.37
C HIS A 39 3.72 -7.17 -16.73
N ARG A 40 2.49 -7.10 -17.25
CA ARG A 40 2.16 -6.46 -18.53
C ARG A 40 2.02 -4.94 -18.47
N ARG A 41 2.24 -4.31 -17.32
CA ARG A 41 2.07 -2.85 -17.11
C ARG A 41 0.66 -2.37 -17.46
N ILE A 42 -0.36 -3.11 -17.04
CA ILE A 42 -1.78 -2.80 -17.25
C ILE A 42 -2.43 -2.35 -15.93
N ILE A 43 -3.30 -1.35 -16.01
CA ILE A 43 -4.14 -0.88 -14.91
C ILE A 43 -5.11 -2.01 -14.52
N GLN A 44 -5.03 -2.41 -13.25
CA GLN A 44 -5.78 -3.53 -12.72
C GLN A 44 -7.23 -3.13 -12.42
N THR A 45 -8.16 -4.02 -12.73
CA THR A 45 -9.51 -3.96 -12.17
C THR A 45 -9.47 -4.19 -10.66
N GLN A 46 -10.51 -3.73 -9.95
CA GLN A 46 -10.63 -3.95 -8.51
C GLN A 46 -10.68 -5.45 -8.16
N ARG A 47 -11.52 -6.20 -8.87
CA ARG A 47 -11.75 -7.64 -8.66
C ARG A 47 -11.29 -8.49 -9.84
N GLY A 48 -11.17 -9.79 -9.62
CA GLY A 48 -10.83 -10.78 -10.65
C GLY A 48 -9.34 -10.82 -10.99
N VAL A 49 -8.48 -10.24 -10.15
CA VAL A 49 -7.02 -10.22 -10.36
C VAL A 49 -6.31 -10.90 -9.19
N THR A 50 -5.77 -12.08 -9.44
CA THR A 50 -5.01 -12.89 -8.49
C THR A 50 -3.51 -12.79 -8.73
N LEU A 51 -2.70 -13.32 -7.81
CA LEU A 51 -1.27 -13.44 -8.01
C LEU A 51 -0.95 -14.44 -9.14
N ASN A 52 0.12 -14.14 -9.88
CA ASN A 52 0.78 -15.13 -10.73
C ASN A 52 1.80 -15.96 -9.93
N ASP A 53 2.44 -16.93 -10.57
CA ASP A 53 3.40 -17.81 -9.88
C ASP A 53 4.60 -17.05 -9.32
N THR A 54 5.09 -16.03 -10.05
CA THR A 54 6.11 -15.11 -9.58
C THR A 54 5.66 -14.41 -8.29
N GLY A 55 4.46 -13.85 -8.28
CA GLY A 55 3.88 -13.16 -7.13
C GLY A 55 3.71 -14.06 -5.91
N ARG A 56 3.30 -15.31 -6.12
CA ARG A 56 3.24 -16.32 -5.05
C ARG A 56 4.63 -16.65 -4.52
N GLY A 57 5.64 -16.74 -5.39
CA GLY A 57 7.03 -16.90 -5.01
C GLY A 57 7.53 -15.73 -4.16
N GLN A 58 7.27 -14.50 -4.60
CA GLN A 58 7.63 -13.29 -3.85
C GLN A 58 6.93 -13.23 -2.48
N ALA A 59 5.63 -13.56 -2.41
CA ALA A 59 4.89 -13.60 -1.14
C ALA A 59 5.48 -14.62 -0.15
N ARG A 60 5.94 -15.80 -0.62
CA ARG A 60 6.63 -16.79 0.23
C ARG A 60 7.98 -16.29 0.73
N GLN A 61 8.74 -15.54 -0.09
CA GLN A 61 9.99 -14.92 0.34
C GLN A 61 9.73 -13.83 1.40
N ALA A 62 8.71 -12.99 1.17
CA ALA A 62 8.26 -12.00 2.13
C ALA A 62 7.83 -12.65 3.46
N ALA A 63 7.14 -13.79 3.41
CA ALA A 63 6.73 -14.55 4.58
C ALA A 63 7.92 -15.00 5.44
N ALA A 64 9.00 -15.46 4.81
CA ALA A 64 10.21 -15.89 5.52
C ALA A 64 10.88 -14.74 6.28
N VAL A 65 10.92 -13.55 5.68
CA VAL A 65 11.45 -12.33 6.31
C VAL A 65 10.52 -11.85 7.43
N LEU A 66 9.21 -11.80 7.17
CA LEU A 66 8.22 -11.31 8.12
C LEU A 66 8.01 -12.25 9.33
N ALA A 67 8.35 -13.53 9.20
CA ALA A 67 8.35 -14.48 10.32
C ALA A 67 9.47 -14.18 11.35
N ALA A 68 10.46 -13.37 11.01
CA ALA A 68 11.57 -13.00 11.89
C ALA A 68 11.33 -11.67 12.64
N VAL A 69 10.20 -11.01 12.41
CA VAL A 69 9.82 -9.77 13.10
C VAL A 69 8.52 -9.95 13.85
N GLU A 70 8.32 -9.15 14.90
CA GLU A 70 7.13 -9.21 15.73
C GLU A 70 6.10 -8.18 15.30
N PHE A 71 4.86 -8.62 15.13
CA PHE A 71 3.68 -7.79 15.01
C PHE A 71 2.48 -8.56 15.57
N SER A 72 1.44 -7.84 16.00
CA SER A 72 0.29 -8.44 16.68
C SER A 72 -0.69 -9.09 15.70
N GLU A 73 -0.92 -8.47 14.54
CA GLU A 73 -1.96 -8.85 13.59
C GLU A 73 -1.68 -8.33 12.16
N ILE A 74 -2.41 -8.88 11.20
CA ILE A 74 -2.34 -8.56 9.77
C ILE A 74 -3.64 -7.87 9.35
N HIS A 75 -3.53 -6.69 8.76
CA HIS A 75 -4.65 -5.96 8.16
C HIS A 75 -4.44 -5.90 6.65
N ALA A 76 -5.32 -6.53 5.90
CA ALA A 76 -5.16 -6.70 4.46
C ALA A 76 -6.32 -6.10 3.69
N SER A 77 -6.00 -5.48 2.56
CA SER A 77 -7.00 -5.23 1.53
C SER A 77 -7.65 -6.55 1.12
N ASP A 78 -8.98 -6.58 1.03
CA ASP A 78 -9.71 -7.79 0.62
C ASP A 78 -9.67 -8.05 -0.91
N LEU A 79 -8.99 -7.21 -1.69
CA LEU A 79 -8.75 -7.48 -3.11
C LEU A 79 -7.90 -8.74 -3.24
N GLU A 80 -8.26 -9.62 -4.17
CA GLU A 80 -7.82 -11.02 -4.24
C GLU A 80 -6.30 -11.14 -4.17
N ARG A 81 -5.57 -10.37 -4.98
CA ARG A 81 -4.09 -10.30 -4.96
C ARG A 81 -3.47 -9.93 -3.61
N ALA A 82 -4.07 -9.00 -2.87
CA ALA A 82 -3.56 -8.54 -1.57
C ALA A 82 -3.95 -9.53 -0.47
N TRP A 83 -5.20 -9.99 -0.48
CA TRP A 83 -5.69 -11.01 0.44
C TRP A 83 -4.88 -12.31 0.32
N GLU A 84 -4.68 -12.80 -0.90
CA GLU A 84 -3.87 -13.99 -1.18
C GLU A 84 -2.41 -13.82 -0.75
N THR A 85 -1.82 -12.62 -0.94
CA THR A 85 -0.48 -12.32 -0.41
C THR A 85 -0.47 -12.43 1.11
N ALA A 86 -1.48 -11.88 1.78
CA ALA A 86 -1.60 -11.90 3.23
C ALA A 86 -1.80 -13.32 3.77
N GLU A 87 -2.59 -14.17 3.11
CA GLU A 87 -2.76 -15.59 3.47
C GLU A 87 -1.44 -16.37 3.35
N ILE A 88 -0.68 -16.17 2.27
CA ILE A 88 0.64 -16.81 2.09
C ILE A 88 1.60 -16.39 3.20
N VAL A 89 1.63 -15.10 3.54
CA VAL A 89 2.46 -14.58 4.65
C VAL A 89 2.01 -15.16 5.99
N ASN A 90 0.69 -15.19 6.23
CA ASN A 90 0.15 -15.63 7.51
C ASN A 90 0.36 -17.12 7.77
N ALA A 91 0.55 -17.94 6.73
CA ALA A 91 0.94 -19.34 6.90
C ALA A 91 2.25 -19.51 7.70
N ALA A 92 3.17 -18.53 7.61
CA ALA A 92 4.39 -18.49 8.40
C ALA A 92 4.21 -17.73 9.73
N CYS A 93 3.55 -16.56 9.70
CA CYS A 93 3.46 -15.66 10.86
C CYS A 93 2.42 -16.08 11.92
N ARG A 94 1.35 -16.76 11.52
CA ARG A 94 0.26 -17.27 12.38
C ARG A 94 -0.34 -16.22 13.31
N LYS A 95 -0.72 -15.07 12.74
CA LYS A 95 -1.36 -13.96 13.45
C LYS A 95 -2.84 -13.84 13.04
N PRO A 96 -3.67 -13.16 13.85
CA PRO A 96 -5.00 -12.73 13.39
C PRO A 96 -4.90 -11.94 12.09
N ILE A 97 -5.82 -12.18 11.17
CA ILE A 97 -5.87 -11.51 9.86
C ILE A 97 -7.26 -10.89 9.65
N HIS A 98 -7.29 -9.63 9.22
CA HIS A 98 -8.49 -8.82 9.08
C HIS A 98 -8.60 -8.22 7.69
N GLN A 99 -9.80 -8.25 7.11
CA GLN A 99 -10.12 -7.61 5.83
C GLN A 99 -10.42 -6.12 6.05
N VAL A 100 -9.84 -5.27 5.22
CA VAL A 100 -9.98 -3.81 5.32
C VAL A 100 -10.29 -3.22 3.94
N PRO A 101 -11.58 -3.09 3.57
CA PRO A 101 -11.97 -2.53 2.27
C PRO A 101 -11.44 -1.12 2.01
N ALA A 102 -11.26 -0.31 3.05
CA ALA A 102 -10.67 1.02 2.93
C ALA A 102 -9.23 1.02 2.37
N LEU A 103 -8.53 -0.12 2.40
CA LEU A 103 -7.19 -0.32 1.84
C LEU A 103 -7.19 -0.81 0.38
N HIS A 104 -8.34 -0.83 -0.33
CA HIS A 104 -8.35 -1.09 -1.77
C HIS A 104 -7.42 -0.14 -2.52
N GLU A 105 -6.83 -0.63 -3.60
CA GLU A 105 -6.16 0.23 -4.59
C GLU A 105 -7.16 1.25 -5.14
N ARG A 106 -6.64 2.33 -5.73
CA ARG A 106 -7.49 3.30 -6.41
C ARG A 106 -8.37 2.61 -7.45
N ASP A 107 -9.67 2.92 -7.42
CA ASP A 107 -10.57 2.51 -8.49
C ASP A 107 -10.29 3.36 -9.73
N TRP A 108 -9.79 2.70 -10.77
CA TRP A 108 -9.46 3.34 -12.03
C TRP A 108 -10.62 3.31 -13.04
N GLY A 109 -11.78 2.76 -12.66
CA GLY A 109 -13.00 2.79 -13.49
C GLY A 109 -12.73 2.39 -14.93
N ASP A 110 -13.19 3.22 -15.87
CA ASP A 110 -13.09 2.99 -17.32
C ASP A 110 -11.64 3.00 -17.86
N TRP A 111 -10.65 3.34 -17.03
CA TRP A 111 -9.24 3.24 -17.41
C TRP A 111 -8.64 1.85 -17.17
N CYS A 112 -9.35 0.96 -16.46
CA CYS A 112 -8.90 -0.42 -16.29
C CYS A 112 -8.64 -1.11 -17.63
N GLY A 113 -7.59 -1.94 -17.71
CA GLY A 113 -7.19 -2.59 -18.95
C GLY A 113 -6.27 -1.77 -19.85
N GLN A 114 -6.10 -0.47 -19.60
CA GLN A 114 -5.14 0.39 -20.30
C GLN A 114 -3.72 0.27 -19.71
N SER A 115 -2.72 0.81 -20.40
CA SER A 115 -1.32 0.84 -19.93
C SER A 115 -1.17 1.71 -18.68
N ASN A 116 -0.28 1.32 -17.76
CA ASN A 116 0.05 2.07 -16.55
C ASN A 116 1.40 2.82 -16.61
N ILE A 117 2.11 2.78 -17.74
CA ILE A 117 3.45 3.39 -17.90
C ILE A 117 3.40 4.92 -17.75
N ASP A 118 2.35 5.56 -18.26
CA ASP A 118 2.17 7.03 -18.23
C ASP A 118 0.84 7.40 -17.56
N LEU A 119 0.47 6.65 -16.53
CA LEU A 119 -0.81 6.83 -15.85
C LEU A 119 -0.93 8.24 -15.27
N ASN A 120 -1.94 8.98 -15.73
CA ASN A 120 -2.27 10.29 -15.20
C ASN A 120 -2.91 10.17 -13.81
N TRP A 121 -2.09 10.11 -12.78
CA TRP A 121 -2.54 10.03 -11.39
C TRP A 121 -3.41 11.21 -10.93
N ALA A 122 -3.25 12.40 -11.52
CA ALA A 122 -4.11 13.54 -11.18
C ALA A 122 -5.46 13.50 -11.90
N GLY A 123 -5.60 12.70 -12.96
CA GLY A 123 -6.85 12.58 -13.71
C GLY A 123 -7.91 11.80 -12.94
N SER A 124 -9.17 11.99 -13.32
CA SER A 124 -10.33 11.33 -12.72
C SER A 124 -10.99 10.44 -13.77
N PRO A 125 -10.83 9.11 -13.69
CA PRO A 125 -11.51 8.20 -14.61
C PRO A 125 -13.02 8.21 -14.39
N ASP A 126 -13.79 8.08 -15.46
CA ASP A 126 -15.21 7.79 -15.36
C ASP A 126 -15.43 6.47 -14.61
N ASN A 127 -16.49 6.41 -13.80
CA ASN A 127 -16.83 5.26 -12.96
C ASN A 127 -15.71 4.81 -12.00
N GLY A 128 -14.74 5.68 -11.70
CA GLY A 128 -13.68 5.41 -10.73
C GLY A 128 -13.55 6.49 -9.68
N GLU A 129 -12.45 6.46 -8.94
CA GLU A 129 -12.17 7.42 -7.88
C GLU A 129 -11.37 8.61 -8.40
N THR A 130 -11.73 9.81 -7.94
CA THR A 130 -10.82 10.96 -7.96
C THR A 130 -9.61 10.72 -7.05
N LEU A 131 -8.52 11.44 -7.29
CA LEU A 131 -7.33 11.38 -6.44
C LEU A 131 -7.66 11.68 -4.98
N ALA A 132 -8.56 12.65 -4.73
CA ALA A 132 -8.98 13.04 -3.39
C ALA A 132 -9.79 11.96 -2.67
N GLN A 133 -10.78 11.36 -3.34
CA GLN A 133 -11.56 10.25 -2.77
C GLN A 133 -10.64 9.08 -2.37
N PHE A 134 -9.76 8.67 -3.28
CA PHE A 134 -8.80 7.60 -3.01
C PHE A 134 -7.88 7.92 -1.82
N THR A 135 -7.33 9.13 -1.80
CA THR A 135 -6.39 9.57 -0.75
C THR A 135 -7.06 9.61 0.62
N LEU A 136 -8.26 10.21 0.72
CA LEU A 136 -9.00 10.32 1.97
C LEU A 136 -9.47 8.95 2.49
N ARG A 137 -10.02 8.11 1.62
CA ARG A 137 -10.45 6.75 1.97
C ARG A 137 -9.28 5.92 2.49
N THR A 138 -8.15 5.96 1.78
CA THR A 138 -6.96 5.20 2.16
C THR A 138 -6.37 5.72 3.46
N LEU A 139 -6.27 7.04 3.65
CA LEU A 139 -5.79 7.62 4.90
C LEU A 139 -6.67 7.22 6.09
N HIS A 140 -7.99 7.25 5.91
CA HIS A 140 -8.94 6.78 6.93
C HIS A 140 -8.69 5.31 7.29
N GLY A 141 -8.56 4.44 6.28
CA GLY A 141 -8.26 3.02 6.48
C GLY A 141 -6.92 2.79 7.20
N LEU A 142 -5.86 3.51 6.81
CA LEU A 142 -4.55 3.46 7.48
C LEU A 142 -4.68 3.89 8.95
N ASN A 143 -5.35 5.02 9.23
CA ASN A 143 -5.52 5.53 10.59
C ASN A 143 -6.37 4.62 11.46
N ASP A 144 -7.34 3.90 10.90
CA ASP A 144 -8.15 2.95 11.65
C ASP A 144 -7.34 1.73 12.08
N VAL A 145 -6.58 1.12 11.15
CA VAL A 145 -5.79 -0.08 11.45
C VAL A 145 -4.59 0.23 12.37
N LEU A 146 -3.96 1.40 12.23
CA LEU A 146 -2.80 1.78 13.02
C LEU A 146 -3.12 2.07 14.51
N ARG A 147 -4.40 2.10 14.90
CA ARG A 147 -4.81 2.12 16.32
C ARG A 147 -4.54 0.79 17.04
N HIS A 148 -4.26 -0.28 16.30
CA HIS A 148 -4.04 -1.62 16.83
C HIS A 148 -2.58 -1.89 17.23
N GLY A 149 -1.69 -0.90 17.06
CA GLY A 149 -0.30 -0.98 17.49
C GLY A 149 0.66 -1.41 16.38
N GLU A 150 1.62 -2.26 16.71
CA GLU A 150 2.62 -2.76 15.76
C GLU A 150 2.04 -3.91 14.93
N ILE A 151 1.58 -3.59 13.72
CA ILE A 151 0.86 -4.49 12.82
C ILE A 151 1.57 -4.64 11.46
N LEU A 152 1.12 -5.62 10.68
CA LEU A 152 1.44 -5.73 9.25
C LEU A 152 0.24 -5.28 8.41
N ILE A 153 0.45 -4.31 7.52
CA ILE A 153 -0.53 -3.89 6.52
C ILE A 153 -0.18 -4.53 5.17
N VAL A 154 -1.14 -5.24 4.54
CA VAL A 154 -0.97 -5.82 3.20
C VAL A 154 -1.92 -5.17 2.20
N ALA A 155 -1.37 -4.37 1.27
CA ALA A 155 -2.17 -3.56 0.35
C ALA A 155 -1.48 -3.35 -1.01
N HIS A 156 -1.53 -2.13 -1.55
CA HIS A 156 -1.18 -1.84 -2.94
C HIS A 156 -0.16 -0.71 -3.06
N GLY A 157 0.32 -0.48 -4.29
CA GLY A 157 1.30 0.57 -4.57
C GLY A 157 0.75 1.97 -4.31
N GLY A 158 -0.49 2.25 -4.74
CA GLY A 158 -1.13 3.53 -4.46
C GLY A 158 -1.39 3.74 -2.97
N SER A 159 -1.76 2.69 -2.24
CA SER A 159 -1.97 2.78 -0.78
C SER A 159 -0.67 3.15 -0.06
N TYR A 160 0.47 2.60 -0.51
CA TYR A 160 1.78 2.99 0.00
C TYR A 160 2.14 4.43 -0.37
N ALA A 161 1.76 4.90 -1.56
CA ALA A 161 1.97 6.29 -1.97
C ALA A 161 1.22 7.27 -1.05
N VAL A 162 -0.03 6.96 -0.68
CA VAL A 162 -0.81 7.74 0.30
C VAL A 162 -0.14 7.72 1.67
N LEU A 163 0.36 6.56 2.12
CA LEU A 163 1.11 6.47 3.37
C LEU A 163 2.34 7.38 3.36
N LEU A 164 3.17 7.33 2.31
CA LEU A 164 4.35 8.18 2.17
C LEU A 164 3.97 9.67 2.14
N ALA A 165 2.87 10.02 1.47
CA ALA A 165 2.35 11.38 1.46
C ALA A 165 1.95 11.85 2.88
N ALA A 166 1.24 11.01 3.63
CA ALA A 166 0.76 11.32 4.97
C ALA A 166 1.89 11.50 6.01
N ILE A 167 3.07 10.93 5.76
CA ILE A 167 4.28 11.14 6.57
C ILE A 167 5.26 12.14 5.94
N GLY A 168 4.87 12.85 4.88
CA GLY A 168 5.65 13.92 4.27
C GLY A 168 6.87 13.45 3.46
N LEU A 169 6.96 12.16 3.12
CA LEU A 169 8.03 11.65 2.27
C LEU A 169 7.70 11.85 0.80
N SER A 170 8.71 12.25 0.04
CA SER A 170 8.63 12.44 -1.41
C SER A 170 8.98 11.15 -2.15
N ILE A 171 8.42 11.00 -3.35
CA ILE A 171 8.71 9.88 -4.27
C ILE A 171 9.32 10.43 -5.57
N ASP A 172 9.98 9.60 -6.35
CA ASP A 172 10.73 10.01 -7.55
C ASP A 172 10.03 9.69 -8.88
N GLY A 173 8.72 9.38 -8.84
CA GLY A 173 7.92 9.05 -10.03
C GLY A 173 8.12 7.62 -10.55
N GLY A 174 9.09 6.86 -10.03
CA GLY A 174 9.23 5.43 -10.27
C GLY A 174 8.22 4.58 -9.48
N PRO A 175 8.32 3.24 -9.55
CA PRO A 175 7.53 2.36 -8.71
C PRO A 175 7.75 2.68 -7.23
N VAL A 176 6.69 3.13 -6.55
CA VAL A 176 6.72 3.57 -5.14
C VAL A 176 7.26 2.48 -4.20
N VAL A 177 6.91 1.23 -4.48
CA VAL A 177 7.43 0.04 -3.79
C VAL A 177 7.32 -1.17 -4.72
N LYS A 178 8.30 -2.06 -4.67
CA LYS A 178 8.29 -3.32 -5.43
C LYS A 178 7.25 -4.30 -4.87
N ASN A 179 6.79 -5.23 -5.71
CA ASN A 179 5.85 -6.27 -5.28
C ASN A 179 6.45 -7.11 -4.14
N ALA A 180 5.63 -7.40 -3.13
CA ALA A 180 5.96 -8.26 -1.99
C ALA A 180 7.34 -7.97 -1.35
N THR A 181 7.72 -6.69 -1.28
CA THR A 181 8.89 -6.22 -0.52
C THR A 181 8.43 -5.72 0.85
N PRO A 182 8.76 -6.41 1.96
CA PRO A 182 8.40 -5.95 3.30
C PRO A 182 9.08 -4.63 3.62
N MET A 183 8.28 -3.63 3.97
CA MET A 183 8.75 -2.33 4.45
C MET A 183 8.46 -2.21 5.94
N ARG A 184 9.40 -1.62 6.66
CA ARG A 184 9.31 -1.22 8.07
C ARG A 184 9.23 0.29 8.12
N LEU A 185 8.25 0.81 8.83
CA LEU A 185 8.08 2.24 9.09
C LEU A 185 8.41 2.46 10.56
N THR A 186 9.44 3.26 10.84
CA THR A 186 9.86 3.58 12.21
C THR A 186 9.76 5.08 12.44
N LYS A 187 9.21 5.49 13.58
CA LYS A 187 9.21 6.87 14.04
C LYS A 187 10.38 7.09 14.99
N ASP A 188 11.54 7.43 14.44
CA ASP A 188 12.78 7.64 15.19
C ASP A 188 13.21 9.12 15.22
N GLY A 189 12.39 10.02 14.67
CA GLY A 189 12.70 11.44 14.57
C GLY A 189 13.64 11.79 13.41
N THR A 190 14.10 10.79 12.64
CA THR A 190 14.96 10.97 11.48
C THR A 190 14.14 10.87 10.20
N GLY A 191 13.77 12.03 9.63
CA GLY A 191 12.99 12.10 8.38
C GLY A 191 11.80 13.05 8.45
N PRO A 192 11.10 13.27 7.33
CA PRO A 192 9.86 14.04 7.31
C PRO A 192 8.83 13.47 8.29
N ALA A 193 8.18 14.35 9.06
CA ALA A 193 7.28 14.00 10.16
C ALA A 193 7.87 13.00 11.20
N GLY A 194 9.19 12.82 11.22
CA GLY A 194 9.91 11.91 12.11
C GLY A 194 9.88 10.43 11.71
N TRP A 195 9.50 10.10 10.47
CA TRP A 195 9.39 8.71 9.98
C TRP A 195 10.48 8.31 9.00
N ALA A 196 10.96 7.07 9.14
CA ALA A 196 11.96 6.44 8.30
C ALA A 196 11.48 5.07 7.78
N PRO A 197 11.18 4.94 6.47
CA PRO A 197 10.97 3.65 5.82
C PRO A 197 12.28 2.92 5.57
N SER A 198 12.29 1.61 5.82
CA SER A 198 13.40 0.72 5.51
C SER A 198 12.89 -0.63 5.05
N MET A 199 13.67 -1.36 4.26
CA MET A 199 13.34 -2.78 3.99
C MET A 199 13.60 -3.60 5.26
N VAL A 200 12.78 -4.63 5.50
CA VAL A 200 12.94 -5.53 6.66
C VAL A 200 14.17 -6.42 6.52
#